data_AF-A0A962TH81-F1
#
_entry.id   AF-A0A962TH81-F1
#
_cell.length_a   1.000
_cell.length_b   1.000
_cell.length_c   1.000
_cell.angle_alpha   90.00
_cell.angle_beta   90.00
_cell.angle_gamma   90.00
#
_symmetry.space_group_name_H-M   'P 1'
#
loop_
_entity.id
_entity.type
_entity.pdbx_description
1 polymer ?
#
loop_
_entity_poly.entity_id
_entity_poly.type
_entity_poly.pdbx_seq_one_letter_code
_entity_poly.pdbx_strand_id
1 'polypeptide(L)'
;SLAGRYLVLMPNNPRAGGVSRRIEGDDRQEIREILRDLELPNGMGLIVRTAGVGRSAEELQWDLNYLLQVWEAIQSASDSRKAPYLVYQESNIIIRALRDYLRPDIGEILIDDAKIYQQAQDFVRQVMPHNLNKLKHYQESTPLFTRFQIESQIETAYQREVKLPSGGAVVIDYTEALVSIDINSARST
;
A
#
# COMPACT_ATOMS: atom_id res chain seq x y z
N SER A 1 -9.74 -12.69 5.06
CA SER A 1 -10.04 -11.32 4.62
C SER A 1 -9.07 -10.97 3.51
N LEU A 2 -9.44 -10.06 2.61
CA LEU A 2 -8.54 -9.55 1.58
C LEU A 2 -8.41 -8.04 1.79
N ALA A 3 -7.19 -7.58 2.08
CA ALA A 3 -6.92 -6.17 2.34
C ALA A 3 -6.52 -5.46 1.04
N GLY A 4 -7.31 -4.46 0.65
CA GLY A 4 -7.03 -3.51 -0.40
C GLY A 4 -6.35 -2.26 0.15
N ARG A 5 -6.23 -1.23 -0.67
CA ARG A 5 -5.66 0.05 -0.25
C ARG A 5 -6.58 0.80 0.71
N TYR A 6 -7.84 0.88 0.35
CA TYR A 6 -8.88 1.65 1.03
C TYR A 6 -9.88 0.74 1.74
N LEU A 7 -10.04 -0.49 1.26
CA LEU A 7 -11.07 -1.42 1.70
C LEU A 7 -10.46 -2.73 2.24
N VAL A 8 -11.23 -3.45 3.03
CA VAL A 8 -10.97 -4.84 3.40
C VAL A 8 -12.22 -5.65 3.08
N LEU A 9 -12.09 -6.58 2.15
CA LEU A 9 -13.15 -7.49 1.74
C LEU A 9 -13.20 -8.71 2.66
N MET A 10 -14.41 -9.02 3.12
CA MET A 10 -14.76 -10.16 3.95
C MET A 10 -15.71 -11.07 3.17
N PRO A 11 -15.19 -11.89 2.22
CA PRO A 11 -16.04 -12.58 1.25
C PRO A 11 -16.98 -13.62 1.89
N ASN A 12 -16.61 -14.16 3.05
CA ASN A 12 -17.36 -15.20 3.75
C ASN A 12 -18.06 -14.71 5.03
N ASN A 13 -18.18 -13.39 5.23
CA ASN A 13 -18.79 -12.84 6.44
C ASN A 13 -19.55 -11.53 6.14
N PRO A 14 -20.87 -11.59 5.87
CA PRO A 14 -21.67 -10.40 5.57
C PRO A 14 -21.87 -9.49 6.78
N ARG A 15 -21.65 -10.01 8.01
CA ARG A 15 -21.76 -9.21 9.24
C ARG A 15 -20.50 -8.40 9.51
N ALA A 16 -19.37 -8.76 8.89
CA ALA A 16 -18.11 -8.05 9.03
C ALA A 16 -18.06 -6.89 8.01
N GLY A 17 -18.82 -5.83 8.29
CA GLY A 17 -18.84 -4.61 7.49
C GLY A 17 -18.79 -3.34 8.34
N GLY A 18 -18.37 -2.23 7.73
CA GLY A 18 -18.44 -0.91 8.33
C GLY A 18 -17.22 -0.03 8.08
N VAL A 19 -17.02 0.94 8.97
CA VAL A 19 -15.97 1.95 8.86
C VAL A 19 -14.96 1.75 9.99
N SER A 20 -13.66 1.92 9.71
CA SER A 20 -12.58 1.87 10.70
C SER A 20 -12.93 2.67 11.96
N ARG A 21 -12.62 2.11 13.14
CA ARG A 21 -12.88 2.79 14.43
C ARG A 21 -12.12 4.10 14.60
N ARG A 22 -11.05 4.32 13.82
CA ARG A 22 -10.27 5.56 13.84
C ARG A 22 -10.94 6.71 13.08
N ILE A 23 -12.06 6.47 12.40
CA ILE A 23 -12.82 7.47 11.66
C ILE A 23 -14.05 7.83 12.49
N GLU A 24 -14.20 9.11 12.79
CA GLU A 24 -15.23 9.68 13.65
C GLU A 24 -15.86 10.91 13.01
N GLY A 25 -16.94 11.44 13.59
CA GLY A 25 -17.58 12.66 13.11
C GLY A 25 -18.21 12.53 11.71
N ASP A 26 -18.16 13.64 10.97
CA ASP A 26 -18.82 13.81 9.67
C ASP A 26 -18.22 12.88 8.59
N ASP A 27 -16.89 12.70 8.60
CA ASP A 27 -16.17 11.76 7.71
C ASP A 27 -16.77 10.34 7.77
N ARG A 28 -17.22 9.91 8.96
CA ARG A 28 -17.81 8.58 9.14
C ARG A 28 -19.18 8.47 8.49
N GLN A 29 -19.96 9.56 8.46
CA GLN A 29 -21.27 9.59 7.83
C GLN A 29 -21.10 9.60 6.31
N GLU A 30 -20.24 10.47 5.79
CA GLU A 30 -19.94 10.57 4.36
C GLU A 30 -19.46 9.23 3.79
N ILE A 31 -18.51 8.57 4.43
CA ILE A 31 -18.01 7.25 3.99
C ILE A 31 -19.12 6.19 4.02
N ARG A 32 -20.03 6.26 5.01
CA ARG A 32 -21.16 5.31 5.07
C ARG A 32 -22.14 5.51 3.92
N GLU A 33 -22.31 6.74 3.45
CA GLU A 33 -23.14 7.04 2.29
C GLU A 33 -22.47 6.51 1.02
N ILE A 34 -21.19 6.84 0.81
CA ILE A 34 -20.40 6.34 -0.34
C ILE A 34 -20.37 4.81 -0.38
N LEU A 35 -20.26 4.15 0.78
CA LEU A 35 -20.29 2.69 0.89
C LEU A 35 -21.58 2.05 0.35
N ARG A 36 -22.71 2.76 0.37
CA ARG A 36 -23.99 2.26 -0.16
C ARG A 36 -24.03 2.29 -1.68
N ASP A 37 -23.22 3.15 -2.29
CA ASP A 37 -23.12 3.28 -3.75
C ASP A 37 -22.17 2.23 -4.34
N LEU A 38 -21.45 1.48 -3.51
CA LEU A 38 -20.57 0.41 -3.97
C LEU A 38 -21.34 -0.86 -4.32
N GLU A 39 -20.98 -1.46 -5.46
CA GLU A 39 -21.54 -2.72 -5.95
C GLU A 39 -20.87 -3.91 -5.25
N LEU A 40 -21.26 -4.17 -4.00
CA LEU A 40 -20.79 -5.33 -3.23
C LEU A 40 -21.69 -6.55 -3.45
N PRO A 41 -21.15 -7.70 -3.90
CA PRO A 41 -21.93 -8.93 -4.02
C PRO A 41 -22.56 -9.38 -2.70
N ASN A 42 -23.76 -9.94 -2.80
CA ASN A 42 -24.50 -10.46 -1.65
C ASN A 42 -23.68 -11.50 -0.86
N GLY A 43 -23.78 -11.45 0.46
CA GLY A 43 -23.09 -12.39 1.36
C GLY A 43 -21.67 -11.99 1.73
N MET A 44 -21.13 -10.90 1.16
CA MET A 44 -19.81 -10.36 1.50
C MET A 44 -19.93 -9.18 2.47
N GLY A 45 -18.92 -9.00 3.31
CA GLY A 45 -18.73 -7.81 4.14
C GLY A 45 -17.61 -6.93 3.63
N LEU A 46 -17.67 -5.63 3.92
CA LEU A 46 -16.68 -4.65 3.48
C LEU A 46 -16.34 -3.67 4.60
N ILE A 47 -15.05 -3.47 4.87
CA ILE A 47 -14.57 -2.54 5.90
C ILE A 47 -13.73 -1.44 5.25
N VAL A 48 -14.05 -0.18 5.52
CA VAL A 48 -13.26 0.97 5.06
C VAL A 48 -12.10 1.25 6.00
N ARG A 49 -10.89 1.33 5.46
CA ARG A 49 -9.63 1.69 6.14
C ARG A 49 -9.56 3.21 6.30
N THR A 50 -8.74 3.68 7.25
CA THR A 50 -8.47 5.12 7.45
C THR A 50 -7.94 5.80 6.18
N ALA A 51 -7.23 5.07 5.31
CA ALA A 51 -6.74 5.59 4.04
C ALA A 51 -7.86 5.87 3.01
N GLY A 52 -9.07 5.34 3.21
CA GLY A 52 -10.23 5.56 2.33
C GLY A 52 -11.00 6.84 2.61
N VAL A 53 -10.64 7.61 3.65
CA VAL A 53 -11.29 8.90 3.95
C VAL A 53 -11.00 9.90 2.83
N GLY A 54 -12.04 10.60 2.36
CA GLY A 54 -11.96 11.59 1.29
C GLY A 54 -11.72 11.01 -0.11
N ARG A 55 -11.93 9.69 -0.30
CA ARG A 55 -11.85 9.03 -1.61
C ARG A 55 -13.21 8.99 -2.28
N SER A 56 -13.21 9.10 -3.61
CA SER A 56 -14.45 9.04 -4.37
C SER A 56 -15.05 7.63 -4.37
N ALA A 57 -16.36 7.54 -4.61
CA ALA A 57 -17.04 6.26 -4.81
C ALA A 57 -16.37 5.42 -5.91
N GLU A 58 -15.91 6.07 -6.98
CA GLU A 58 -15.17 5.44 -8.07
C GLU A 58 -13.87 4.81 -7.58
N GLU A 59 -13.01 5.56 -6.86
CA GLU A 59 -11.75 5.03 -6.31
C GLU A 59 -11.99 3.82 -5.38
N LEU A 60 -13.04 3.88 -4.57
CA LEU A 60 -13.42 2.78 -3.68
C LEU A 60 -13.96 1.58 -4.47
N GLN A 61 -14.76 1.80 -5.52
CA GLN A 61 -15.26 0.72 -6.39
C GLN A 61 -14.11 0.02 -7.13
N TRP A 62 -13.10 0.77 -7.59
CA TRP A 62 -11.90 0.19 -8.19
C TRP A 62 -11.15 -0.73 -7.21
N ASP A 63 -10.94 -0.30 -5.97
CA ASP A 63 -10.31 -1.13 -4.93
C ASP A 63 -11.17 -2.36 -4.59
N LEU A 64 -12.50 -2.22 -4.55
CA LEU A 64 -13.43 -3.34 -4.36
C LEU A 64 -13.35 -4.35 -5.50
N ASN A 65 -13.41 -3.89 -6.74
CA ASN A 65 -13.34 -4.74 -7.94
C ASN A 65 -12.04 -5.56 -7.96
N TYR A 66 -10.92 -4.95 -7.57
CA TYR A 66 -9.66 -5.68 -7.41
C TYR A 66 -9.76 -6.80 -6.37
N LEU A 67 -10.31 -6.51 -5.19
CA LEU A 67 -10.45 -7.52 -4.14
C LEU A 67 -11.38 -8.67 -4.55
N LEU A 68 -12.41 -8.37 -5.34
CA LEU A 68 -13.30 -9.38 -5.93
C LEU A 68 -12.58 -10.25 -6.96
N GLN A 69 -11.75 -9.68 -7.84
CA GLN A 69 -10.93 -10.47 -8.77
C GLN A 69 -9.95 -11.39 -8.04
N VAL A 70 -9.30 -10.89 -6.98
CA VAL A 70 -8.43 -11.73 -6.14
C VAL A 70 -9.24 -12.86 -5.50
N TRP A 71 -10.45 -12.58 -5.02
CA TRP A 71 -11.33 -13.60 -4.44
C TRP A 71 -11.77 -14.65 -5.46
N GLU A 72 -12.12 -14.24 -6.69
CA GLU A 72 -12.45 -15.14 -7.78
C GLU A 72 -11.27 -16.05 -8.15
N ALA A 73 -10.06 -15.48 -8.25
CA ALA A 73 -8.85 -16.26 -8.50
C ALA A 73 -8.58 -17.28 -7.38
N ILE A 74 -8.83 -16.91 -6.11
CA ILE A 74 -8.71 -17.82 -4.96
C ILE A 74 -9.70 -18.98 -5.06
N GLN A 75 -10.97 -18.70 -5.37
CA GLN A 75 -12.00 -19.74 -5.52
C GLN A 75 -11.66 -20.69 -6.67
N SER A 76 -11.33 -20.13 -7.84
CA SER A 76 -10.95 -20.92 -9.02
C SER A 76 -9.73 -21.80 -8.73
N ALA A 77 -8.70 -21.24 -8.09
CA ALA A 77 -7.53 -21.99 -7.68
C ALA A 77 -7.89 -23.10 -6.69
N SER A 78 -8.75 -22.83 -5.70
CA SER A 78 -9.23 -23.79 -4.69
C SER A 78 -9.97 -24.98 -5.28
N ASP A 79 -10.79 -24.75 -6.31
CA ASP A 79 -11.57 -25.81 -6.95
C ASP A 79 -10.71 -26.68 -7.89
N SER A 80 -9.63 -26.11 -8.44
CA SER A 80 -8.81 -26.75 -9.47
C SER A 80 -7.85 -27.84 -8.98
N ARG A 81 -7.49 -27.86 -7.68
CA ARG A 81 -6.43 -28.75 -7.15
C ARG A 81 -6.82 -29.35 -5.80
N LYS A 82 -6.38 -30.58 -5.54
CA LYS A 82 -6.54 -31.23 -4.24
C LYS A 82 -5.51 -30.72 -3.23
N ALA A 83 -5.95 -30.50 -2.00
CA ALA A 83 -5.13 -30.04 -0.88
C ALA A 83 -4.03 -31.07 -0.50
N PRO A 84 -2.93 -30.63 0.16
CA PRO A 84 -2.58 -29.26 0.53
C PRO A 84 -1.68 -28.56 -0.52
N TYR A 85 -1.96 -27.28 -0.81
CA TYR A 85 -1.09 -26.41 -1.61
C TYR A 85 -1.36 -24.94 -1.28
N LEU A 86 -0.43 -24.07 -1.66
CA LEU A 86 -0.56 -22.62 -1.51
C LEU A 86 -1.55 -22.07 -2.55
N VAL A 87 -2.70 -21.57 -2.08
CA VAL A 87 -3.76 -21.00 -2.94
C VAL A 87 -3.50 -19.52 -3.25
N TYR A 88 -3.08 -18.76 -2.25
CA TYR A 88 -2.79 -17.35 -2.37
C TYR A 88 -1.58 -17.01 -1.51
N GLN A 89 -0.59 -16.38 -2.13
CA GLN A 89 0.51 -15.75 -1.43
C GLN A 89 0.22 -14.26 -1.39
N GLU A 90 0.27 -13.66 -0.20
CA GLU A 90 0.16 -12.21 -0.10
C GLU A 90 1.24 -11.54 -0.95
N SER A 91 0.83 -10.49 -1.64
CA SER A 91 1.56 -9.95 -2.77
C SER A 91 3.00 -9.54 -2.41
N ASN A 92 3.90 -9.74 -3.38
CA ASN A 92 5.28 -9.23 -3.37
C ASN A 92 5.30 -7.76 -2.91
N ILE A 93 6.34 -7.34 -2.18
CA ILE A 93 6.50 -5.99 -1.62
C ILE A 93 6.25 -4.90 -2.67
N ILE A 94 6.58 -5.18 -3.94
CA ILE A 94 6.34 -4.29 -5.08
C ILE A 94 4.85 -4.07 -5.33
N ILE A 95 4.05 -5.13 -5.39
CA ILE A 95 2.60 -5.04 -5.58
C ILE A 95 1.97 -4.32 -4.39
N ARG A 96 2.44 -4.63 -3.17
CA ARG A 96 2.03 -3.91 -1.95
C ARG A 96 2.36 -2.43 -2.04
N ALA A 97 3.56 -2.08 -2.51
CA ALA A 97 3.98 -0.70 -2.64
C ALA A 97 3.16 0.06 -3.70
N LEU A 98 2.91 -0.55 -4.86
CA LEU A 98 2.04 -0.01 -5.90
C LEU A 98 0.61 0.18 -5.40
N ARG A 99 0.06 -0.80 -4.67
CA ARG A 99 -1.28 -0.70 -4.08
C ARG A 99 -1.35 0.40 -3.03
N ASP A 100 -0.40 0.47 -2.11
CA ASP A 100 -0.52 1.30 -0.91
C ASP A 100 -0.03 2.75 -1.14
N TYR A 101 1.01 2.95 -1.95
CA TYR A 101 1.68 4.26 -2.10
C TYR A 101 1.43 4.96 -3.44
N LEU A 102 0.86 4.31 -4.46
CA LEU A 102 0.66 4.94 -5.77
C LEU A 102 -0.43 6.03 -5.73
N ARG A 103 -0.05 7.28 -5.45
CA ARG A 103 -0.98 8.41 -5.40
C ARG A 103 -1.07 9.13 -6.76
N PRO A 104 -2.14 9.91 -7.00
CA PRO A 104 -2.31 10.65 -8.26
C PRO A 104 -1.14 11.60 -8.59
N ASP A 105 -0.51 12.20 -7.57
CA ASP A 105 0.64 13.11 -7.67
C ASP A 105 1.96 12.44 -8.12
N ILE A 106 2.02 11.11 -8.10
CA ILE A 106 3.21 10.38 -8.56
C ILE A 106 3.25 10.44 -10.09
N GLY A 107 4.31 11.03 -10.63
CA GLY A 107 4.53 11.15 -12.08
C GLY A 107 5.05 9.86 -12.71
N GLU A 108 6.04 9.22 -12.07
CA GLU A 108 6.75 8.06 -12.63
C GLU A 108 7.02 7.01 -11.56
N ILE A 109 7.02 5.75 -11.99
CA ILE A 109 7.40 4.57 -11.19
C ILE A 109 8.53 3.90 -11.94
N LEU A 110 9.74 3.97 -11.38
CA LEU A 110 10.95 3.42 -11.99
C LEU A 110 11.28 2.08 -11.35
N ILE A 111 11.48 1.06 -12.18
CA ILE A 111 11.89 -0.28 -11.76
C ILE A 111 13.09 -0.68 -12.60
N ASP A 112 14.19 -1.08 -11.96
CA ASP A 112 15.46 -1.42 -12.60
C ASP A 112 15.66 -2.93 -12.86
N ASP A 113 14.81 -3.78 -12.29
CA ASP A 113 14.76 -5.22 -12.61
C ASP A 113 13.66 -5.54 -13.63
N ALA A 114 14.04 -6.20 -14.73
CA ALA A 114 13.13 -6.52 -15.83
C ALA A 114 11.99 -7.47 -15.44
N LYS A 115 12.26 -8.44 -14.57
CA LYS A 115 11.24 -9.41 -14.11
C LYS A 115 10.23 -8.73 -13.21
N ILE A 116 10.69 -7.87 -12.31
CA ILE A 116 9.84 -7.07 -11.45
C ILE A 116 9.03 -6.04 -12.26
N TYR A 117 9.64 -5.41 -13.27
CA TYR A 117 8.93 -4.49 -14.17
C TYR A 117 7.77 -5.19 -14.87
N GLN A 118 7.98 -6.40 -15.40
CA GLN A 118 6.90 -7.16 -16.04
C GLN A 118 5.77 -7.49 -15.05
N GLN A 119 6.12 -7.97 -13.85
CA GLN A 119 5.12 -8.25 -12.81
C GLN A 119 4.32 -7.01 -12.41
N ALA A 120 4.98 -5.86 -12.26
CA ALA A 120 4.33 -4.59 -11.99
C ALA A 120 3.44 -4.16 -13.15
N GLN A 121 3.87 -4.35 -14.39
CA GLN A 121 3.10 -4.01 -15.59
C GLN A 121 1.81 -4.83 -15.67
N ASP A 122 1.90 -6.14 -15.47
CA ASP A 122 0.75 -7.04 -15.49
C ASP A 122 -0.25 -6.65 -14.39
N PHE A 123 0.25 -6.36 -13.19
CA PHE A 123 -0.56 -5.92 -12.07
C PHE A 123 -1.26 -4.58 -12.35
N VAL A 124 -0.52 -3.55 -12.78
CA VAL A 124 -1.09 -2.22 -13.06
C VAL A 124 -2.10 -2.29 -14.20
N ARG A 125 -1.85 -3.10 -15.25
CA ARG A 125 -2.81 -3.29 -16.35
C ARG A 125 -4.14 -3.88 -15.87
N GLN A 126 -4.10 -4.81 -14.94
CA GLN A 126 -5.31 -5.45 -14.41
C GLN A 126 -6.05 -4.56 -13.39
N VAL A 127 -5.32 -3.84 -12.54
CA VAL A 127 -5.87 -3.23 -11.32
C VAL A 127 -6.03 -1.71 -11.43
N MET A 128 -5.11 -1.03 -12.12
CA MET A 128 -5.06 0.42 -12.25
C MET A 128 -4.59 0.84 -13.65
N PRO A 129 -5.31 0.47 -14.72
CA PRO A 129 -4.83 0.62 -16.10
C PRO A 129 -4.49 2.07 -16.46
N HIS A 130 -5.16 3.04 -15.86
CA HIS A 130 -4.89 4.48 -16.05
C HIS A 130 -3.49 4.91 -15.58
N ASN A 131 -2.83 4.14 -14.72
CA ASN A 131 -1.47 4.42 -14.23
C ASN A 131 -0.38 3.68 -15.02
N LEU A 132 -0.74 2.91 -16.05
CA LEU A 132 0.22 2.08 -16.80
C LEU A 132 1.32 2.91 -17.46
N ASN A 133 0.98 4.11 -17.93
CA ASN A 133 1.92 5.07 -18.53
C ASN A 133 2.98 5.61 -17.55
N LYS A 134 2.71 5.55 -16.23
CA LYS A 134 3.65 5.98 -15.19
C LYS A 134 4.77 4.96 -14.97
N LEU A 135 4.55 3.69 -15.35
CA LEU A 135 5.49 2.61 -15.11
C LEU A 135 6.60 2.57 -16.18
N LYS A 136 7.85 2.79 -15.77
CA LYS A 136 9.01 2.79 -16.67
C LYS A 136 10.10 1.81 -16.20
N HIS A 137 10.68 1.11 -17.16
CA HIS A 137 11.83 0.24 -16.92
C HIS A 137 13.11 1.08 -16.96
N TYR A 138 13.84 1.10 -15.85
CA TYR A 138 15.10 1.81 -15.72
C TYR A 138 16.23 0.93 -16.25
N GLN A 139 16.93 1.40 -17.29
CA GLN A 139 17.95 0.62 -17.99
C GLN A 139 19.31 1.34 -18.06
N GLU A 140 19.45 2.43 -17.32
CA GLU A 140 20.71 3.18 -17.32
C GLU A 140 21.79 2.46 -16.52
N SER A 141 23.05 2.72 -16.86
CA SER A 141 24.20 2.08 -16.21
C SER A 141 24.42 2.55 -14.77
N THR A 142 24.07 3.81 -14.46
CA THR A 142 24.13 4.34 -13.09
C THR A 142 23.05 3.68 -12.25
N PRO A 143 23.35 3.17 -11.04
CA PRO A 143 22.31 2.61 -10.16
C PRO A 143 21.18 3.61 -9.88
N LEU A 144 19.94 3.12 -9.84
CA LEU A 144 18.73 3.95 -9.77
C LEU A 144 18.79 4.95 -8.61
N PHE A 145 19.04 4.47 -7.39
CA PHE A 145 19.07 5.32 -6.18
C PHE A 145 20.24 6.31 -6.16
N THR A 146 21.36 5.94 -6.77
CA THR A 146 22.50 6.85 -6.98
C THR A 146 22.14 7.98 -7.94
N ARG A 147 21.46 7.68 -9.06
CA ARG A 147 21.00 8.70 -10.03
C ARG A 147 20.12 9.75 -9.37
N PHE A 148 19.21 9.32 -8.49
CA PHE A 148 18.29 10.22 -7.78
C PHE A 148 18.86 10.77 -6.46
N GLN A 149 20.12 10.46 -6.14
CA GLN A 149 20.83 10.97 -4.95
C GLN A 149 20.11 10.69 -3.63
N ILE A 150 19.42 9.56 -3.55
CA ILE A 150 18.71 9.12 -2.34
C ILE A 150 19.48 8.06 -1.54
N GLU A 151 20.56 7.49 -2.10
CA GLU A 151 21.38 6.46 -1.44
C GLU A 151 21.85 6.89 -0.04
N SER A 152 22.43 8.09 0.07
CA SER A 152 22.92 8.60 1.34
C SER A 152 21.81 8.83 2.37
N GLN A 153 20.59 9.13 1.93
CA GLN A 153 19.43 9.27 2.81
C GLN A 153 18.91 7.91 3.27
N ILE A 154 19.02 6.87 2.45
CA ILE A 154 18.71 5.50 2.86
C ILE A 154 19.74 5.02 3.89
N GLU A 155 21.01 5.35 3.70
CA GLU A 155 22.07 5.03 4.66
C GLU A 155 21.83 5.67 6.03
N THR A 156 21.26 6.88 6.11
CA THR A 156 20.96 7.50 7.41
C THR A 156 19.91 6.74 8.21
N ALA A 157 19.02 5.98 7.57
CA ALA A 157 18.05 5.13 8.27
C ALA A 157 18.71 4.00 9.08
N TYR A 158 19.96 3.62 8.73
CA TYR A 158 20.75 2.64 9.46
C TYR A 158 21.70 3.27 10.48
N GLN A 159 21.79 4.59 10.52
CA GLN A 159 22.64 5.29 11.47
C GLN A 159 21.94 5.39 12.83
N ARG A 160 22.72 5.17 13.89
CA ARG A 160 22.26 5.42 15.26
C ARG A 160 21.99 6.91 15.51
N GLU A 161 22.78 7.78 14.91
CA GLU A 161 22.68 9.24 15.04
C GLU A 161 22.38 9.88 13.68
N VAL A 162 21.32 10.70 13.62
CA VAL A 162 20.89 11.42 12.41
C VAL A 162 21.01 12.92 12.66
N LYS A 163 21.84 13.60 11.85
CA LYS A 163 22.03 15.05 11.95
C LYS A 163 20.82 15.82 11.43
N LEU A 164 20.44 16.87 12.15
CA LEU A 164 19.35 17.76 11.79
C LEU A 164 19.88 18.98 10.99
N PRO A 165 19.03 19.61 10.14
CA PRO A 165 19.45 20.74 9.31
C PRO A 165 20.06 21.92 10.09
N SER A 166 19.59 22.16 11.32
CA SER A 166 20.08 23.24 12.18
C SER A 166 21.27 22.85 13.07
N GLY A 167 21.95 21.73 12.78
CA GLY A 167 23.17 21.31 13.48
C GLY A 167 22.95 20.50 14.77
N GLY A 168 21.70 20.24 15.17
CA GLY A 168 21.38 19.26 16.19
C GLY A 168 21.46 17.82 15.67
N ALA A 169 21.10 16.85 16.50
CA ALA A 169 21.04 15.45 16.11
C ALA A 169 19.96 14.68 16.88
N VAL A 170 19.45 13.62 16.26
CA VAL A 170 18.57 12.63 16.88
C VAL A 170 19.35 11.33 17.05
N VAL A 171 19.30 10.75 18.24
CA VAL A 171 19.94 9.46 18.56
C VAL A 171 18.85 8.43 18.82
N ILE A 172 18.88 7.32 18.09
CA ILE A 172 17.87 6.26 18.14
C ILE A 172 18.49 4.99 18.71
N ASP A 173 18.02 4.58 19.89
CA ASP A 173 18.47 3.38 20.58
C ASP A 173 17.34 2.35 20.69
N TYR A 174 17.62 1.13 20.26
CA TYR A 174 16.70 0.00 20.37
C TYR A 174 16.96 -0.76 21.67
N THR A 175 15.90 -1.00 22.44
CA THR A 175 15.92 -1.85 23.64
C THR A 175 14.96 -3.03 23.45
N GLU A 176 14.87 -3.92 24.44
CA GLU A 176 14.01 -5.11 24.36
C GLU A 176 12.52 -4.78 24.21
N ALA A 177 12.05 -3.74 24.90
CA ALA A 177 10.62 -3.43 24.98
C ALA A 177 10.25 -2.06 24.41
N LEU A 178 11.24 -1.20 24.12
CA LEU A 178 11.00 0.16 23.63
C LEU A 178 12.11 0.67 22.71
N VAL A 179 11.79 1.70 21.94
CA VAL A 179 12.76 2.51 21.21
C VAL A 179 12.92 3.83 21.94
N SER A 180 14.14 4.17 22.33
CA SER A 180 14.48 5.46 22.93
C SER A 180 14.98 6.41 21.84
N ILE A 181 14.48 7.65 21.87
CA ILE A 181 14.89 8.70 20.94
C ILE A 181 15.34 9.90 21.77
N ASP A 182 16.62 10.24 21.68
CA ASP A 182 17.23 11.40 22.32
C ASP A 182 17.49 12.52 21.30
N ILE A 183 17.37 13.77 21.74
CA ILE A 183 17.51 14.96 20.87
C ILE A 183 18.61 15.86 21.44
N ASN A 184 19.70 15.98 20.69
CA ASN A 184 20.82 16.85 21.03
C ASN A 184 20.74 18.15 20.24
N SER A 185 20.71 19.30 20.94
CA SER A 185 20.77 20.62 20.30
C SER A 185 22.17 20.94 19.80
N ALA A 186 22.28 21.74 18.73
CA ALA A 186 23.56 22.29 18.30
C ALA A 186 24.23 23.10 19.43
N ARG A 187 25.56 23.11 19.50
CA ARG A 187 26.29 24.02 20.40
C ARG A 187 25.89 25.46 20.09
N SER A 188 25.51 26.20 21.13
CA SER A 188 25.30 27.65 21.04
C SER A 188 26.56 28.31 20.47
N THR A 189 26.46 28.85 19.26
CA THR A 189 27.40 29.84 18.72
C THR A 189 26.78 31.21 18.80
#